data_AF-A0A952HC38-F1
#
_entry.id   AF-A0A952HC38-F1
#
_cell.length_a   1.000
_cell.length_b   1.000
_cell.length_c   1.000
_cell.angle_alpha   90.00
_cell.angle_beta   90.00
_cell.angle_gamma   90.00
#
_symmetry.space_group_name_H-M   'P 1'
#
loop_
_entity.id
_entity.type
_entity.pdbx_description
1 polymer ?
#
loop_
_entity_poly.entity_id
_entity_poly.type
_entity_poly.pdbx_seq_one_letter_code
_entity_poly.pdbx_strand_id
1 'polypeptide(L)' 'WAVTIHKSQGKTYDAAIVDLGSRAFTSGQTYVALSRITTLDGLYLTRPLRPGDITVDPDVERFMRDARPVSMPVAGAQVG' A
#
# COMPACT_ATOMS: atom_id res chain seq x y z
N TRP A 1 -5.01 11.13 -7.37
CA TRP A 1 -4.93 12.26 -6.42
C TRP A 1 -5.68 13.44 -7.01
N ALA A 2 -6.48 14.16 -6.22
CA ALA A 2 -6.81 15.56 -6.54
C ALA A 2 -7.20 16.35 -5.27
N VAL A 3 -6.30 16.46 -4.31
CA VAL A 3 -6.18 17.61 -3.40
C VAL A 3 -4.68 17.82 -3.16
N THR A 4 -4.17 19.02 -3.38
CA THR A 4 -2.76 19.37 -3.11
C THR A 4 -2.50 19.50 -1.61
N ILE A 5 -1.40 18.86 -1.18
CA ILE A 5 -0.92 18.66 0.20
C ILE A 5 -0.81 19.97 1.02
N HIS A 6 -0.69 21.12 0.36
CA HIS A 6 -0.57 22.43 1.03
C HIS A 6 -1.86 22.90 1.74
N LYS A 7 -3.04 22.33 1.43
CA LYS A 7 -4.32 22.68 2.08
C LYS A 7 -4.78 21.72 3.19
N SER A 8 -4.01 20.66 3.49
CA SER A 8 -4.42 19.59 4.40
C SER A 8 -3.70 19.59 5.76
N GLN A 9 -2.95 20.64 6.09
CA GLN A 9 -2.20 20.68 7.35
C GLN A 9 -3.15 20.63 8.55
N GLY A 10 -3.08 19.55 9.32
CA GLY A 10 -3.91 19.29 10.52
C GLY A 10 -5.11 18.35 10.34
N LYS A 11 -5.23 17.59 9.23
CA LYS A 11 -6.37 16.66 9.03
C LYS A 11 -5.94 15.19 8.84
N THR A 12 -6.59 14.30 9.58
CA THR A 12 -6.68 12.85 9.32
C THR A 12 -7.82 12.61 8.33
N TYR A 13 -7.66 11.71 7.36
CA TYR A 13 -8.74 11.33 6.44
C TYR A 13 -9.17 9.90 6.75
N ASP A 14 -10.41 9.73 7.20
CA ASP A 14 -10.96 8.41 7.55
C ASP A 14 -11.26 7.54 6.31
N ALA A 15 -11.36 8.18 5.14
CA ALA A 15 -11.67 7.53 3.88
C ALA A 15 -10.90 8.16 2.70
N ALA A 16 -10.58 7.33 1.71
CA ALA A 16 -9.94 7.74 0.46
C ALA A 16 -10.60 7.06 -0.75
N ILE A 17 -10.73 7.83 -1.83
CA ILE A 17 -11.09 7.31 -3.15
C ILE A 17 -9.78 7.05 -3.92
N VAL A 18 -9.56 5.80 -4.30
CA VAL A 18 -8.44 5.38 -5.13
C VAL A 18 -8.93 5.24 -6.56
N ASP A 19 -8.35 6.05 -7.43
CA ASP A 19 -8.54 5.96 -8.88
C ASP A 19 -7.23 5.52 -9.54
N LEU A 20 -7.25 4.31 -10.11
CA LEU A 20 -6.13 3.74 -10.86
C LEU A 20 -6.27 4.00 -12.37
N GLY A 21 -7.26 4.78 -12.81
CA GLY A 21 -7.53 5.01 -14.23
C GLY A 21 -7.72 3.70 -15.00
N SER A 22 -7.14 3.59 -16.19
CA SER A 22 -7.18 2.37 -17.00
C SER A 22 -6.32 1.23 -16.42
N ARG A 23 -5.19 1.56 -15.79
CA ARG A 23 -4.27 0.66 -15.08
C ARG A 23 -3.33 1.44 -14.17
N ALA A 24 -2.76 0.78 -13.15
CA ALA A 24 -1.61 1.30 -12.44
C ALA A 24 -0.47 1.67 -13.42
N PHE A 25 0.12 2.86 -13.26
CA PHE A 25 1.14 3.36 -14.17
C PHE A 25 2.49 2.68 -13.95
N THR A 26 2.83 2.38 -12.69
CA THR A 26 4.07 1.71 -12.30
C THR A 26 3.84 0.56 -11.31
N SER A 27 4.78 -0.39 -11.28
CA SER A 27 4.76 -1.51 -10.33
C SER A 27 4.80 -1.03 -8.89
N GLY A 28 4.05 -1.70 -8.02
CA GLY A 28 3.92 -1.33 -6.61
C GLY A 28 3.04 -0.10 -6.33
N GLN A 29 2.61 0.67 -7.33
CA GLN A 29 1.77 1.86 -7.13
C GLN A 29 0.45 1.55 -6.44
N THR A 30 -0.20 0.45 -6.84
CA THR A 30 -1.46 0.00 -6.23
C THR A 30 -1.25 -0.34 -4.76
N TYR A 31 -0.17 -1.05 -4.42
CA TYR A 31 0.16 -1.33 -3.03
C TYR A 31 0.38 -0.04 -2.23
N VAL A 32 1.17 0.90 -2.76
CA VAL A 32 1.43 2.19 -2.09
C VAL A 32 0.15 2.99 -1.89
N ALA A 33 -0.79 2.96 -2.83
CA ALA A 33 -2.06 3.66 -2.69
C ALA A 33 -2.94 3.01 -1.60
N LEU A 34 -3.05 1.69 -1.59
CA LEU A 34 -3.85 0.94 -0.63
C LEU A 34 -3.26 0.97 0.79
N SER A 35 -1.93 0.93 0.92
CA SER A 35 -1.24 0.94 2.22
C SER A 35 -1.36 2.26 2.99
N ARG A 36 -1.98 3.29 2.40
CA ARG A 36 -2.26 4.57 3.06
C ARG A 36 -3.61 4.60 3.75
N ILE A 37 -4.42 3.58 3.52
CA ILE A 37 -5.76 3.45 4.10
C ILE A 37 -5.68 2.46 5.26
N THR A 38 -6.23 2.86 6.40
CA THR A 38 -6.09 2.12 7.67
C THR A 38 -7.21 1.10 7.89
N THR A 39 -8.36 1.27 7.22
CA THR A 39 -9.52 0.37 7.32
C THR A 39 -10.16 0.15 5.94
N LEU A 40 -10.75 -1.03 5.73
CA LEU A 40 -11.46 -1.31 4.47
C LEU A 40 -12.71 -0.42 4.29
N ASP A 41 -13.37 -0.04 5.39
CA ASP A 41 -14.54 0.85 5.35
C ASP A 41 -14.20 2.26 4.81
N GLY A 42 -12.93 2.66 4.93
CA GLY A 42 -12.40 3.89 4.35
C GLY A 42 -11.92 3.77 2.90
N LEU A 43 -11.95 2.58 2.30
CA LEU A 43 -11.44 2.35 0.94
C LEU A 43 -12.57 2.35 -0.10
N TYR A 44 -12.52 3.32 -1.01
CA TYR A 44 -13.42 3.39 -2.15
C TYR A 44 -12.61 3.32 -3.44
N LEU A 45 -12.97 2.38 -4.33
CA LEU A 45 -12.34 2.26 -5.64
C LEU A 45 -13.27 2.84 -6.72
N THR A 46 -12.73 3.64 -7.64
CA THR A 46 -13.52 4.16 -8.78
C THR A 46 -14.00 3.05 -9.72
N ARG A 47 -13.31 1.90 -9.70
CA ARG A 47 -13.70 0.65 -10.38
C ARG A 47 -13.12 -0.56 -9.64
N PRO A 48 -13.64 -1.78 -9.85
CA PRO A 48 -13.03 -2.98 -9.31
C PRO A 48 -11.54 -3.12 -9.71
N LEU A 49 -10.74 -3.65 -8.79
CA LEU A 49 -9.35 -4.06 -9.06
C LEU A 49 -9.35 -5.20 -10.08
N ARG A 50 -8.39 -5.15 -10.99
CA ARG A 50 -8.11 -6.20 -11.97
C ARG A 50 -6.73 -6.80 -11.67
N PRO A 51 -6.46 -8.06 -12.07
CA PRO A 51 -5.12 -8.64 -11.88
C PRO A 51 -3.99 -7.76 -12.44
N GLY A 52 -4.20 -7.12 -13.58
CA GLY A 52 -3.21 -6.21 -14.19
C GLY A 52 -2.97 -4.89 -13.44
N ASP A 53 -3.75 -4.57 -12.41
CA ASP A 53 -3.50 -3.42 -11.53
C ASP A 53 -2.45 -3.73 -10.46
N ILE A 54 -2.17 -5.00 -10.21
CA ILE A 54 -1.24 -5.46 -9.19
C ILE A 54 -0.03 -6.06 -9.91
N THR A 55 1.01 -5.24 -10.06
CA THR A 55 2.27 -5.68 -10.64
C THR A 55 3.41 -5.44 -9.67
N VAL A 56 4.32 -6.40 -9.62
CA VAL A 56 5.59 -6.30 -8.89
C VAL A 56 6.70 -6.21 -9.92
N ASP A 57 7.71 -5.41 -9.64
CA ASP A 57 8.90 -5.34 -10.47
C ASP A 57 9.70 -6.65 -10.33
N PRO A 58 10.06 -7.35 -11.42
CA PRO A 58 10.84 -8.58 -11.36
C PRO A 58 12.18 -8.45 -10.62
N ASP A 59 12.80 -7.27 -10.63
CA ASP A 59 14.03 -6.99 -9.90
C ASP A 59 13.80 -6.93 -8.39
N VAL A 60 12.65 -6.36 -7.98
CA VAL A 60 12.22 -6.38 -6.57
C VAL A 60 11.90 -7.80 -6.14
N GLU A 61 11.23 -8.59 -6.96
CA GLU A 61 10.98 -10.01 -6.65
C GLU A 61 12.28 -10.80 -6.48
N ARG A 62 13.26 -10.57 -7.37
CA ARG A 62 14.57 -11.21 -7.29
C ARG A 62 15.28 -10.82 -6.00
N PHE A 63 15.34 -9.53 -5.70
CA PHE A 63 15.93 -9.03 -4.47
C PHE A 63 15.28 -9.65 -3.22
N MET A 64 13.94 -9.71 -3.17
CA MET A 64 13.21 -10.25 -2.01
C MET A 64 13.41 -11.76 -1.85
N ARG A 65 13.63 -12.52 -2.93
CA ARG A 65 13.97 -13.96 -2.86
C ARG A 65 15.34 -14.20 -2.21
N ASP A 66 16.30 -13.33 -2.49
CA ASP A 66 17.68 -13.46 -2.02
C ASP A 66 17.90 -12.76 -0.67
N ALA A 67 16.96 -11.89 -0.25
CA ALA A 67 17.01 -11.19 1.01
C ALA A 67 16.92 -12.16 2.20
N ARG A 68 17.91 -12.13 3.10
CA ARG A 68 17.84 -12.88 4.35
C ARG A 68 16.77 -12.26 5.25
N PRO A 69 15.84 -13.06 5.81
CA PRO A 69 14.87 -12.53 6.75
C PRO A 69 15.60 -11.91 7.95
N VAL A 70 15.20 -10.70 8.32
CA VAL A 70 15.66 -10.09 9.56
C VAL A 70 15.06 -10.92 10.69
N SER A 71 15.91 -11.66 11.40
CA SER A 71 15.53 -12.32 12.65
C SER A 71 15.16 -11.24 13.66
N MET A 72 13.86 -10.97 13.80
CA MET A 72 13.39 -10.06 14.83
C MET A 72 13.45 -10.77 16.18
N PRO A 73 14.16 -10.21 17.18
CA PRO A 73 14.03 -10.72 18.54
C PRO A 73 12.57 -10.52 18.96
N VAL A 74 11.87 -11.63 19.21
CA VAL A 74 10.52 -11.58 19.77
C VAL A 74 10.67 -11.03 21.19
N ALA A 75 10.27 -9.77 21.40
CA ALA A 75 10.23 -9.19 22.72
C ALA A 75 9.13 -9.90 23.52
N GLY A 76 9.53 -10.71 24.50
CA GLY A 76 8.67 -11.13 25.61
C GLY A 76 7.91 -12.44 25.40
N ALA A 77 8.58 -13.56 25.69
CA ALA A 77 7.93 -14.75 26.26
C ALA A 77 8.82 -15.30 27.39
N GLN A 78 8.95 -14.51 28.46
CA GLN A 78 9.18 -15.08 29.79
C GLN A 78 7.85 -14.98 30.54
N VAL A 79 7.08 -16.06 30.52
CA VAL A 79 6.04 -16.36 31.50
C VAL A 79 6.12 -17.87 31.78
N GLY A 80 6.38 -18.21 33.04
CA GLY A 80 6.46 -19.58 33.56
C GLY A 80 7.85 -19.98 34.00
#